data_AF-A0A2V5SV38-F1
#
_entry.id   AF-A0A2V5SV38-F1
#
_cell.length_a   1.000
_cell.length_b   1.000
_cell.length_c   1.000
_cell.angle_alpha   90.00
_cell.angle_beta   90.00
_cell.angle_gamma   90.00
#
_symmetry.space_group_name_H-M   'P 1'
#
loop_
_entity.id
_entity.type
_entity.pdbx_description
1 polymer ?
#
loop_
_entity_poly.entity_id
_entity_poly.type
_entity_poly.pdbx_seq_one_letter_code
_entity_poly.pdbx_strand_id
1 'polypeptide(L)'
;RPPVITGKLDTGKLFNGITLHSTVEPLPGADATTERVDPNSYVLDLKLQARVPSPNRTIDELAKVSPQLPALLPGLAGMVTADPVSPLYAQLYDTKLRVLRENLVRLDQLLSRHNFFDCQTVLQLQHPQTHRKALLLQADMDVDADGSDADRMPIGTGAPTNFKPSTSYRWPKKTGAPNPYLAGTEEKLKRAEDEYALKTTTPERKRDLRSAIAQLRAEVFTLKKFSFLIGATDPYVVVPSAFTQGKDGVKVGDYALVVFGDAIYPAIVGDIGPNDKVGEASLRIARQINSLSTPYNRPVSDLKVTYLIFPGTAEKPFGPPNLDKLQMRCGALVKEIGGASLPLYHWENIIPPPPTPTPTPLVSPSPVISASPSVSPSPTFAFPIPSPAGSLPESPTLAPTSSPLAKPTP
;
A
#
# COMPACT_ATOMS: atom_id res chain seq x y z
N ARG A 1 -24.35 -41.42 -17.33
CA ARG A 1 -23.34 -40.71 -18.17
C ARG A 1 -23.31 -39.26 -17.71
N PRO A 2 -22.25 -38.77 -17.07
CA PRO A 2 -22.08 -37.33 -16.87
C PRO A 2 -21.86 -36.67 -18.24
N PRO A 3 -22.26 -35.41 -18.43
CA PRO A 3 -22.22 -34.76 -19.72
C PRO A 3 -20.77 -34.59 -20.17
N VAL A 4 -20.53 -34.91 -21.45
CA VAL A 4 -19.28 -34.63 -22.14
C VAL A 4 -19.17 -33.12 -22.27
N ILE A 5 -18.16 -32.52 -21.65
CA ILE A 5 -17.78 -31.13 -21.90
C ILE A 5 -17.09 -31.09 -23.27
N THR A 6 -17.89 -31.07 -24.33
CA THR A 6 -17.45 -30.67 -25.67
C THR A 6 -17.49 -29.16 -25.75
N GLY A 7 -16.34 -28.55 -25.53
CA GLY A 7 -16.06 -27.16 -25.82
C GLY A 7 -14.58 -26.95 -25.60
N LYS A 8 -13.82 -26.63 -26.65
CA LYS A 8 -12.43 -26.15 -26.50
C LYS A 8 -12.48 -24.90 -25.63
N LEU A 9 -12.23 -25.08 -24.34
CA LEU A 9 -11.89 -23.99 -23.45
C LEU A 9 -10.49 -23.55 -23.87
N ASP A 10 -10.38 -22.39 -24.50
CA ASP A 10 -9.09 -21.75 -24.72
C ASP A 10 -8.58 -21.21 -23.37
N THR A 11 -8.05 -22.12 -22.56
CA THR A 11 -7.61 -21.96 -21.16
C THR A 11 -6.26 -21.26 -21.02
N GLY A 12 -5.76 -20.60 -22.07
CA GLY A 12 -4.34 -20.29 -22.24
C GLY A 12 -3.70 -19.36 -21.19
N LYS A 13 -4.46 -18.66 -20.33
CA LYS A 13 -3.89 -17.83 -19.25
C LYS A 13 -4.75 -17.88 -18.00
N LEU A 14 -4.18 -18.37 -16.90
CA LEU A 14 -4.75 -18.22 -15.56
C LEU A 14 -4.70 -16.74 -15.15
N PHE A 15 -5.56 -16.33 -14.22
CA PHE A 15 -5.62 -14.94 -13.70
C PHE A 15 -4.26 -14.42 -13.18
N ASN A 16 -3.35 -15.32 -12.81
CA ASN A 16 -1.99 -15.03 -12.36
C ASN A 16 -0.98 -14.79 -13.51
N GLY A 17 -1.42 -14.78 -14.78
CA GLY A 17 -0.56 -14.56 -15.94
C GLY A 17 0.30 -15.76 -16.34
N ILE A 18 -0.04 -16.95 -15.84
CA ILE A 18 0.63 -18.22 -16.15
C ILE A 18 0.01 -18.81 -17.42
N THR A 19 0.86 -19.22 -18.36
CA THR A 19 0.44 -20.03 -19.50
C THR A 19 0.39 -21.49 -19.08
N LEU A 20 -0.81 -22.08 -19.05
CA LEU A 20 -1.01 -23.48 -18.70
C LEU A 20 -1.16 -24.31 -19.98
N HIS A 21 -0.25 -25.27 -20.16
CA HIS A 21 -0.40 -26.34 -21.14
C HIS A 21 -0.82 -27.60 -20.39
N SER A 22 -2.02 -28.10 -20.67
CA SER A 22 -2.57 -29.31 -20.03
C SER A 22 -2.92 -30.34 -21.10
N THR A 23 -2.35 -31.53 -20.97
CA THR A 23 -2.66 -32.69 -21.80
C THR A 23 -2.96 -33.86 -20.88
N VAL A 24 -3.95 -34.69 -21.23
CA VAL A 24 -4.18 -35.98 -20.57
C VAL A 24 -3.57 -37.05 -21.45
N GLU A 25 -2.58 -37.78 -20.93
CA GLU A 25 -1.93 -38.88 -21.62
C GLU A 25 -2.45 -40.21 -21.07
N PRO A 26 -3.32 -40.94 -21.79
CA PRO A 26 -3.80 -42.23 -21.34
C PRO A 26 -2.71 -43.29 -21.52
N LEU A 27 -2.29 -43.91 -20.43
CA LEU A 27 -1.36 -45.04 -20.43
C LEU A 27 -2.13 -46.36 -20.25
N PRO A 28 -1.77 -47.43 -20.97
CA PRO A 28 -2.36 -48.75 -20.74
C PRO A 28 -2.03 -49.27 -19.33
N GLY A 29 -3.06 -49.63 -18.55
CA GLY A 29 -2.93 -50.21 -17.21
C GLY A 29 -3.48 -51.65 -17.12
N ALA A 30 -3.36 -52.24 -15.94
CA ALA A 30 -3.96 -53.52 -15.56
C ALA A 30 -5.47 -53.39 -15.26
N ASP A 31 -6.06 -54.38 -14.59
CA ASP A 31 -7.43 -54.29 -14.12
C ASP A 31 -7.58 -53.20 -13.03
N ALA A 32 -8.77 -52.61 -12.94
CA ALA A 32 -9.02 -51.48 -12.04
C ALA A 32 -8.78 -51.79 -10.55
N THR A 33 -8.83 -53.05 -10.13
CA THR A 33 -8.53 -53.44 -8.73
C THR A 33 -7.06 -53.25 -8.44
N THR A 34 -6.20 -53.65 -9.38
CA THR A 34 -4.76 -53.47 -9.32
C THR A 34 -4.38 -51.99 -9.41
N GLU A 35 -4.92 -51.25 -10.39
CA GLU A 35 -4.57 -49.84 -10.60
C GLU A 35 -4.97 -48.93 -9.43
N ARG A 36 -6.10 -49.21 -8.75
CA ARG A 36 -6.62 -48.38 -7.66
C ARG A 36 -5.70 -48.29 -6.45
N VAL A 37 -4.87 -49.32 -6.22
CA VAL A 37 -3.93 -49.36 -5.08
C VAL A 37 -2.52 -48.90 -5.43
N ASP A 38 -2.20 -48.75 -6.71
CA ASP A 38 -0.92 -48.18 -7.16
C ASP A 38 -1.03 -46.64 -7.23
N PRO A 39 -0.23 -45.90 -6.44
CA PRO A 39 -0.24 -44.43 -6.46
C PRO A 39 0.20 -43.81 -7.79
N ASN A 40 0.83 -44.58 -8.68
CA ASN A 40 1.30 -44.10 -9.98
C ASN A 40 0.26 -44.25 -11.12
N SER A 41 -0.87 -44.91 -10.87
CA SER A 41 -1.93 -45.12 -11.85
C SER A 41 -2.72 -43.86 -12.21
N TYR A 42 -2.59 -42.80 -11.38
CA TYR A 42 -3.31 -41.54 -11.57
C TYR A 42 -2.46 -40.34 -11.10
N VAL A 43 -1.46 -39.99 -11.91
CA VAL A 43 -0.44 -38.97 -11.59
C VAL A 43 -0.70 -37.67 -12.35
N LEU A 44 -0.44 -36.54 -11.67
CA LEU A 44 -0.36 -35.21 -12.27
C LEU A 44 1.01 -34.60 -11.96
N ASP A 45 1.81 -34.39 -13.00
CA ASP A 45 3.09 -33.69 -12.89
C ASP A 45 2.95 -32.19 -13.14
N LEU A 46 3.39 -31.38 -12.17
CA LEU A 46 3.40 -29.92 -12.28
C LEU A 46 4.83 -29.42 -12.46
N LYS A 47 5.10 -28.75 -13.59
CA LYS A 47 6.39 -28.13 -13.88
C LYS A 47 6.22 -26.68 -14.32
N LEU A 48 6.57 -25.74 -13.44
CA LEU A 48 6.61 -24.31 -13.77
C LEU A 48 8.01 -23.91 -14.27
N GLN A 49 8.08 -23.31 -15.44
CA GLN A 49 9.32 -22.76 -16.00
C GLN A 49 9.33 -21.24 -15.84
N ALA A 50 10.06 -20.73 -14.85
CA ALA A 50 10.25 -19.31 -14.62
C ALA A 50 11.68 -18.89 -15.02
N ARG A 51 11.80 -17.83 -15.84
CA ARG A 51 13.10 -17.25 -16.20
C ARG A 51 13.45 -16.18 -15.17
N VAL A 52 14.56 -16.35 -14.47
CA VAL A 52 15.08 -15.32 -13.55
C VAL A 52 15.77 -14.23 -14.39
N PRO A 53 15.36 -12.96 -14.28
CA PRO A 53 15.93 -11.88 -15.08
C PRO A 53 17.28 -11.42 -14.54
N SER A 54 18.15 -10.97 -15.44
CA SER A 54 19.42 -10.31 -15.10
C SER A 54 19.21 -8.83 -14.77
N PRO A 55 19.91 -8.27 -13.77
CA PRO A 55 19.79 -6.86 -13.41
C PRO A 55 20.53 -5.95 -14.40
N ASN A 56 19.98 -4.75 -14.63
CA ASN A 56 20.71 -3.64 -15.24
C ASN A 56 21.85 -3.19 -14.32
N ARG A 57 22.99 -2.80 -14.89
CA ARG A 57 24.23 -2.48 -14.17
C ARG A 57 24.75 -1.08 -14.51
N THR A 58 24.58 -0.63 -15.74
CA THR A 58 25.14 0.63 -16.22
C THR A 58 24.09 1.73 -16.32
N ILE A 59 24.53 2.99 -16.33
CA ILE A 59 23.63 4.13 -16.51
C ILE A 59 22.84 4.05 -17.84
N ASP A 60 23.46 3.55 -18.91
CA ASP A 60 22.80 3.36 -20.21
C ASP A 60 21.71 2.28 -20.16
N GLU A 61 21.94 1.22 -19.39
CA GLU A 61 20.93 0.18 -19.16
C GLU A 61 19.77 0.71 -18.31
N LEU A 62 20.05 1.48 -17.26
CA LEU A 62 19.01 2.17 -16.49
C LEU A 62 18.19 3.11 -17.39
N ALA A 63 18.85 3.83 -18.31
CA ALA A 63 18.22 4.77 -19.23
C ALA A 63 17.28 4.09 -20.26
N LYS A 64 17.48 2.81 -20.59
CA LYS A 64 16.52 2.06 -21.43
C LYS A 64 15.14 1.96 -20.77
N VAL A 65 15.10 1.99 -19.44
CA VAL A 65 13.89 1.87 -18.64
C VAL A 65 13.37 3.24 -18.20
N SER A 66 14.27 4.12 -17.75
CA SER A 66 13.96 5.50 -17.36
C SER A 66 14.83 6.48 -18.16
N PRO A 67 14.45 6.85 -19.41
CA PRO A 67 15.30 7.64 -20.31
C PRO A 67 15.75 8.99 -19.77
N GLN A 68 14.94 9.63 -18.93
CA GLN A 68 15.26 10.93 -18.33
C GLN A 68 16.22 10.84 -17.14
N LEU A 69 16.44 9.65 -16.58
CA LEU A 69 17.20 9.48 -15.33
C LEU A 69 18.62 10.08 -15.38
N PRO A 70 19.43 9.87 -16.44
CA PRO A 70 20.77 10.44 -16.51
C PRO A 70 20.75 11.98 -16.62
N ALA A 71 19.73 12.56 -17.23
CA ALA A 71 19.57 14.01 -17.34
C ALA A 71 19.06 14.63 -16.02
N LEU A 72 18.18 13.92 -15.30
CA LEU A 72 17.62 14.36 -14.03
C LEU A 72 18.64 14.31 -12.89
N LEU A 73 19.46 13.26 -12.85
CA LEU A 73 20.46 13.01 -11.81
C LEU A 73 21.83 12.69 -12.45
N PRO A 74 22.52 13.71 -13.02
CA PRO A 74 23.73 13.50 -13.82
C PRO A 74 24.89 12.87 -13.04
N GLY A 75 24.93 13.05 -11.72
CA GLY A 75 25.98 12.45 -10.89
C GLY A 75 25.86 10.93 -10.70
N LEU A 76 24.71 10.31 -11.02
CA LEU A 76 24.53 8.86 -10.88
C LEU A 76 25.54 8.06 -11.71
N ALA A 77 25.87 8.52 -12.92
CA ALA A 77 26.84 7.84 -13.78
C ALA A 77 28.21 7.67 -13.09
N GLY A 78 28.64 8.67 -12.32
CA GLY A 78 29.89 8.64 -11.57
C GLY A 78 29.86 7.79 -10.29
N MET A 79 28.68 7.35 -9.86
CA MET A 79 28.52 6.49 -8.67
C MET A 79 28.46 4.99 -9.01
N VAL A 80 28.26 4.64 -10.28
CA VAL A 80 28.20 3.25 -10.74
C VAL A 80 29.61 2.66 -10.75
N THR A 81 29.85 1.67 -9.91
CA THR A 81 31.12 0.93 -9.84
C THR A 81 31.15 -0.21 -10.87
N ALA A 82 32.26 -0.94 -10.95
CA ALA A 82 32.39 -2.10 -11.85
C ALA A 82 31.43 -3.25 -11.50
N ASP A 83 31.11 -3.44 -10.21
CA ASP A 83 30.10 -4.38 -9.73
C ASP A 83 29.08 -3.66 -8.83
N PRO A 84 28.11 -2.96 -9.43
CA PRO A 84 27.16 -2.14 -8.68
C PRO A 84 25.96 -2.94 -8.18
N VAL A 85 25.81 -4.20 -8.61
CA VAL A 85 24.61 -5.00 -8.33
C VAL A 85 24.58 -5.40 -6.87
N SER A 86 23.49 -5.04 -6.18
CA SER A 86 23.32 -5.42 -4.79
C SER A 86 23.03 -6.93 -4.66
N PRO A 87 23.60 -7.61 -3.65
CA PRO A 87 23.18 -8.96 -3.26
C PRO A 87 21.69 -9.08 -2.94
N LEU A 88 21.05 -7.96 -2.58
CA LEU A 88 19.60 -7.88 -2.33
C LEU A 88 18.76 -8.25 -3.56
N TYR A 89 19.28 -8.06 -4.78
CA TYR A 89 18.59 -8.48 -6.01
C TYR A 89 18.48 -10.01 -6.10
N ALA A 90 19.58 -10.72 -5.84
CA ALA A 90 19.58 -12.18 -5.81
C ALA A 90 18.66 -12.71 -4.70
N GLN A 91 18.77 -12.12 -3.50
CA GLN A 91 17.94 -12.49 -2.36
C GLN A 91 16.42 -12.31 -2.62
N LEU A 92 16.05 -11.25 -3.34
CA LEU A 92 14.67 -11.01 -3.76
C LEU A 92 14.18 -12.15 -4.67
N TYR A 93 14.93 -12.49 -5.73
CA TYR A 93 14.52 -13.55 -6.66
C TYR A 93 14.58 -14.95 -6.06
N ASP A 94 15.53 -15.23 -5.16
CA ASP A 94 15.55 -16.48 -4.39
C ASP A 94 14.29 -16.62 -3.52
N THR A 95 13.84 -15.52 -2.92
CA THR A 95 12.59 -15.49 -2.16
C THR A 95 11.38 -15.73 -3.06
N LYS A 96 11.30 -15.06 -4.21
CA LYS A 96 10.21 -15.28 -5.19
C LYS A 96 10.18 -16.72 -5.70
N LEU A 97 11.32 -17.33 -5.98
CA LEU A 97 11.42 -18.74 -6.37
C LEU A 97 10.97 -19.69 -5.26
N ARG A 98 11.31 -19.38 -4.00
CA ARG A 98 10.83 -20.13 -2.84
C ARG A 98 9.30 -20.06 -2.74
N VAL A 99 8.70 -18.88 -2.87
CA VAL A 99 7.23 -18.70 -2.88
C VAL A 99 6.57 -19.48 -4.02
N LEU A 100 7.18 -19.52 -5.22
CA LEU A 100 6.69 -20.34 -6.33
C LEU A 100 6.73 -21.84 -6.01
N ARG A 101 7.80 -22.33 -5.37
CA ARG A 101 7.94 -23.75 -4.98
C ARG A 101 6.94 -24.14 -3.91
N GLU A 102 6.79 -23.31 -2.88
CA GLU A 102 5.88 -23.55 -1.75
C GLU A 102 4.40 -23.60 -2.20
N ASN A 103 4.04 -22.85 -3.25
CA ASN A 103 2.66 -22.73 -3.72
C ASN A 103 2.37 -23.44 -5.06
N LEU A 104 3.29 -24.25 -5.61
CA LEU A 104 3.12 -24.83 -6.95
C LEU A 104 1.87 -25.72 -7.08
N VAL A 105 1.49 -26.41 -6.00
CA VAL A 105 0.28 -27.24 -5.93
C VAL A 105 -0.99 -26.44 -5.62
N ARG A 106 -0.84 -25.14 -5.31
CA ARG A 106 -1.90 -24.17 -5.04
C ARG A 106 -1.84 -23.07 -6.09
N LEU A 107 -2.22 -23.41 -7.33
CA LEU A 107 -2.14 -22.49 -8.47
C LEU A 107 -2.92 -21.17 -8.24
N ASP A 108 -3.92 -21.19 -7.35
CA ASP A 108 -4.67 -20.02 -6.88
C ASP A 108 -3.82 -19.05 -6.03
N GLN A 109 -2.81 -19.55 -5.33
CA GLN A 109 -1.91 -18.79 -4.46
C GLN A 109 -0.53 -18.58 -5.07
N LEU A 110 -0.33 -19.04 -6.31
CA LEU A 110 0.95 -18.92 -6.98
C LEU A 110 1.27 -17.46 -7.30
N LEU A 111 2.51 -17.05 -7.07
CA LEU A 111 2.97 -15.69 -7.33
C LEU A 111 2.69 -15.32 -8.80
N SER A 112 2.02 -14.18 -9.00
CA SER A 112 1.64 -13.75 -10.34
C SER A 112 2.88 -13.44 -11.18
N ARG A 113 2.77 -13.57 -12.51
CA ARG A 113 3.84 -13.19 -13.44
C ARG A 113 4.25 -11.74 -13.22
N HIS A 114 3.29 -10.86 -12.97
CA HIS A 114 3.56 -9.45 -12.73
C HIS A 114 4.43 -9.26 -11.48
N ASN A 115 4.02 -9.83 -10.34
CA ASN A 115 4.79 -9.73 -9.10
C ASN A 115 6.12 -10.48 -9.20
N PHE A 116 6.25 -11.53 -10.01
CA PHE A 116 7.54 -12.18 -10.21
C PHE A 116 8.54 -11.26 -10.94
N PHE A 117 8.07 -10.41 -11.84
CA PHE A 117 8.88 -9.50 -12.67
C PHE A 117 8.72 -8.02 -12.29
N ASP A 118 8.44 -7.72 -11.02
CA ASP A 118 8.25 -6.36 -10.48
C ASP A 118 9.56 -5.56 -10.29
N CYS A 119 10.72 -6.20 -10.51
CA CYS A 119 12.03 -5.61 -10.23
C CYS A 119 12.97 -5.75 -11.44
N GLN A 120 13.42 -4.63 -11.97
CA GLN A 120 14.41 -4.56 -13.04
C GLN A 120 15.84 -4.64 -12.51
N THR A 121 16.15 -3.93 -11.43
CA THR A 121 17.50 -3.93 -10.83
C THR A 121 17.49 -3.39 -9.40
N VAL A 122 18.50 -3.79 -8.62
CA VAL A 122 18.86 -3.18 -7.34
C VAL A 122 20.36 -2.93 -7.33
N LEU A 123 20.76 -1.67 -7.23
CA LEU A 123 22.16 -1.25 -7.25
C LEU A 123 22.57 -0.61 -5.92
N GLN A 124 23.76 -0.96 -5.44
CA GLN A 124 24.44 -0.26 -4.36
C GLN A 124 25.44 0.73 -4.95
N LEU A 125 25.18 2.01 -4.72
CA LEU A 125 25.94 3.11 -5.28
C LEU A 125 26.68 3.85 -4.18
N GLN A 126 27.85 4.38 -4.50
CA GLN A 126 28.58 5.27 -3.61
C GLN A 126 29.23 6.38 -4.40
N HIS A 127 29.00 7.63 -3.98
CA HIS A 127 29.63 8.77 -4.62
C HIS A 127 31.11 8.83 -4.26
N PRO A 128 32.03 8.96 -5.24
CA PRO A 128 33.47 8.78 -5.00
C PRO A 128 34.08 9.82 -4.06
N GLN A 129 33.61 11.07 -4.08
CA GLN A 129 34.18 12.15 -3.24
C GLN A 129 33.45 12.32 -1.90
N THR A 130 32.13 12.48 -1.93
CA THR A 130 31.32 12.66 -0.70
C THR A 130 31.11 11.37 0.09
N HIS A 131 31.45 10.21 -0.48
CA HIS A 131 31.19 8.88 0.06
C HIS A 131 29.70 8.60 0.35
N ARG A 132 28.79 9.44 -0.15
CA ARG A 132 27.35 9.26 0.01
C ARG A 132 26.92 7.95 -0.63
N LYS A 133 26.42 7.04 0.20
CA LYS A 133 25.79 5.80 -0.25
C LYS A 133 24.38 6.06 -0.74
N ALA A 134 23.97 5.33 -1.76
CA ALA A 134 22.58 5.25 -2.19
C ALA A 134 22.23 3.82 -2.61
N LEU A 135 20.99 3.40 -2.35
CA LEU A 135 20.43 2.17 -2.89
C LEU A 135 19.44 2.57 -3.99
N LEU A 136 19.72 2.16 -5.23
CA LEU A 136 18.86 2.43 -6.37
C LEU A 136 18.06 1.18 -6.73
N LEU A 137 16.77 1.33 -6.98
CA LEU A 137 15.90 0.28 -7.49
C LEU A 137 15.16 0.79 -8.73
N GLN A 138 15.01 -0.04 -9.75
CA GLN A 138 14.02 0.19 -10.82
C GLN A 138 12.94 -0.89 -10.73
N ALA A 139 11.69 -0.45 -10.60
CA ALA A 139 10.54 -1.32 -10.35
C ALA A 139 9.26 -0.70 -10.94
N ASP A 140 8.16 -1.42 -10.83
CA ASP A 140 6.84 -0.81 -10.98
C ASP A 140 6.49 0.04 -9.76
N MET A 141 5.23 0.47 -9.65
CA MET A 141 4.74 1.11 -8.42
C MET A 141 3.36 0.58 -8.06
N ASP A 142 3.33 -0.23 -7.01
CA ASP A 142 2.16 -0.54 -6.22
C ASP A 142 1.87 0.53 -5.15
N VAL A 143 0.64 0.45 -4.63
CA VAL A 143 0.10 1.45 -3.70
C VAL A 143 0.07 0.90 -2.29
N ASP A 144 0.72 1.62 -1.38
CA ASP A 144 0.49 1.49 0.04
C ASP A 144 -0.45 2.60 0.54
N ALA A 145 -1.57 2.20 1.12
CA ALA A 145 -2.56 3.10 1.69
C ALA A 145 -2.56 3.10 3.22
N ASP A 146 -1.65 2.35 3.83
CA ASP A 146 -1.62 2.04 5.25
C ASP A 146 -1.34 3.26 6.13
N GLY A 147 -1.57 3.04 7.41
CA GLY A 147 -1.22 3.97 8.46
C GLY A 147 -2.33 4.94 8.86
N SER A 148 -2.17 5.51 10.05
CA SER A 148 -3.17 6.35 10.70
C SER A 148 -2.55 7.23 11.77
N ASP A 149 -3.12 8.42 11.97
CA ASP A 149 -2.68 9.35 13.00
C ASP A 149 -3.87 10.09 13.58
N ALA A 150 -4.27 9.73 14.81
CA ALA A 150 -5.40 10.35 15.50
C ALA A 150 -5.19 11.85 15.78
N ASP A 151 -3.92 12.28 15.90
CA ASP A 151 -3.58 13.67 16.20
C ASP A 151 -3.73 14.58 14.98
N ARG A 152 -3.60 14.03 13.76
CA ARG A 152 -3.73 14.76 12.49
C ARG A 152 -5.05 14.49 11.76
N MET A 153 -5.56 13.27 11.86
CA MET A 153 -6.75 12.77 11.18
C MET A 153 -7.57 11.91 12.15
N PRO A 154 -8.43 12.54 12.99
CA PRO A 154 -9.18 11.85 14.05
C PRO A 154 -10.31 10.97 13.51
N ILE A 155 -10.60 11.03 12.20
CA ILE A 155 -11.61 10.22 11.53
C ILE A 155 -10.89 9.27 10.57
N GLY A 156 -11.22 7.98 10.64
CA GLY A 156 -10.75 6.99 9.68
C GLY A 156 -11.43 7.18 8.34
N THR A 157 -10.67 7.16 7.25
CA THR A 157 -11.23 6.98 5.91
C THR A 157 -11.61 5.52 5.72
N GLY A 158 -12.62 5.20 4.91
CA GLY A 158 -12.99 3.80 4.63
C GLY A 158 -11.75 2.95 4.31
N ALA A 159 -11.52 1.92 5.12
CA ALA A 159 -10.31 1.10 5.05
C ALA A 159 -10.46 0.05 3.94
N PRO A 160 -9.56 0.00 2.95
CA PRO A 160 -9.53 -1.10 2.00
C PRO A 160 -9.28 -2.44 2.74
N THR A 161 -9.69 -3.55 2.13
CA THR A 161 -9.59 -4.93 2.66
C THR A 161 -8.22 -5.28 3.24
N ASN A 162 -7.13 -4.82 2.61
CA ASN A 162 -5.76 -5.14 3.02
C ASN A 162 -5.10 -4.03 3.85
N PHE A 163 -5.85 -3.00 4.23
CA PHE A 163 -5.37 -1.87 5.00
C PHE A 163 -4.87 -2.30 6.37
N LYS A 164 -3.70 -1.77 6.75
CA LYS A 164 -3.22 -1.79 8.13
C LYS A 164 -3.21 -0.38 8.68
N PRO A 165 -3.72 -0.15 9.89
CA PRO A 165 -3.69 1.17 10.52
C PRO A 165 -2.29 1.60 10.96
N SER A 166 -1.27 0.75 10.84
CA SER A 166 0.08 1.01 11.32
C SER A 166 1.12 0.80 10.22
N THR A 167 1.96 1.81 10.00
CA THR A 167 3.23 1.70 9.26
C THR A 167 4.38 1.38 10.21
N SER A 168 5.52 0.95 9.67
CA SER A 168 6.74 0.74 10.45
C SER A 168 7.32 2.05 11.00
N TYR A 169 7.24 3.16 10.25
CA TYR A 169 7.56 4.50 10.75
C TYR A 169 6.47 4.96 11.71
N ARG A 170 6.83 5.19 12.97
CA ARG A 170 5.89 5.53 14.05
C ARG A 170 6.51 6.41 15.12
N TRP A 171 5.70 7.20 15.80
CA TRP A 171 6.10 8.07 16.90
C TRP A 171 5.07 8.06 18.03
N PRO A 172 5.45 8.43 19.27
CA PRO A 172 4.49 8.51 20.38
C PRO A 172 3.36 9.50 20.07
N LYS A 173 2.14 9.15 20.44
CA LYS A 173 0.98 10.05 20.29
C LYS A 173 1.17 11.33 21.09
N LYS A 174 0.70 12.44 20.56
CA LYS A 174 0.73 13.76 21.20
C LYS A 174 -0.50 13.99 22.07
N THR A 175 -1.66 13.46 21.67
CA THR A 175 -2.91 13.62 22.40
C THR A 175 -3.47 12.27 22.91
N GLY A 176 -4.46 12.35 23.80
CA GLY A 176 -5.22 11.20 24.25
C GLY A 176 -6.29 10.71 23.27
N ALA A 177 -6.42 11.33 22.08
CA ALA A 177 -7.44 10.95 21.10
C ALA A 177 -7.24 9.48 20.67
N PRO A 178 -8.26 8.61 20.72
CA PRO A 178 -8.11 7.22 20.32
C PRO A 178 -7.82 7.11 18.82
N ASN A 179 -7.06 6.09 18.43
CA ASN A 179 -6.88 5.81 17.00
C ASN A 179 -8.22 5.42 16.37
N PRO A 180 -8.59 5.93 15.18
CA PRO A 180 -9.89 5.66 14.56
C PRO A 180 -10.19 4.17 14.35
N TYR A 181 -9.14 3.35 14.17
CA TYR A 181 -9.28 1.92 13.93
C TYR A 181 -9.18 1.07 15.21
N LEU A 182 -8.88 1.69 16.36
CA LEU A 182 -8.68 0.99 17.63
C LEU A 182 -9.92 0.20 18.06
N ALA A 183 -11.10 0.82 18.04
CA ALA A 183 -12.34 0.19 18.50
C ALA A 183 -12.67 -1.07 17.69
N GLY A 184 -12.53 -1.00 16.36
CA GLY A 184 -12.74 -2.15 15.48
C GLY A 184 -11.72 -3.27 15.71
N THR A 185 -10.46 -2.94 16.00
CA THR A 185 -9.43 -3.93 16.33
C THR A 185 -9.66 -4.56 17.71
N GLU A 186 -10.11 -3.79 18.71
CA GLU A 186 -10.50 -4.32 20.02
C GLU A 186 -11.70 -5.27 19.93
N GLU A 187 -12.69 -4.97 19.08
CA GLU A 187 -13.81 -5.86 18.83
C GLU A 187 -13.38 -7.16 18.13
N LYS A 188 -12.46 -7.08 17.14
CA LYS A 188 -11.87 -8.28 16.52
C LYS A 188 -11.12 -9.14 17.54
N LEU A 189 -10.35 -8.51 18.42
CA LEU A 189 -9.65 -9.19 19.51
C LEU A 189 -10.63 -9.91 20.43
N LYS A 190 -11.67 -9.21 20.90
CA LYS A 190 -12.70 -9.78 21.75
C LYS A 190 -13.37 -11.00 21.09
N ARG A 191 -13.76 -10.89 19.81
CA ARG A 191 -14.36 -12.00 19.06
C ARG A 191 -13.42 -13.21 18.97
N ALA A 192 -12.12 -12.99 18.72
CA ALA A 192 -11.14 -14.07 18.67
C ALA A 192 -10.94 -14.73 20.04
N GLU A 193 -10.92 -13.95 21.11
CA GLU A 193 -10.82 -14.46 22.49
C GLU A 193 -12.07 -15.25 22.89
N ASP A 194 -13.26 -14.76 22.55
CA ASP A 194 -14.53 -15.44 22.78
C ASP A 194 -14.57 -16.79 22.01
N GLU A 195 -14.19 -16.80 20.73
CA GLU A 195 -14.09 -18.03 19.91
C GLU A 195 -13.07 -19.03 20.49
N TYR A 196 -11.95 -18.53 20.99
CA TYR A 196 -10.92 -19.36 21.61
C TYR A 196 -11.41 -20.03 22.90
N ALA A 197 -12.26 -19.34 23.67
CA ALA A 197 -12.85 -19.83 24.92
C ALA A 197 -13.95 -20.88 24.70
N LEU A 198 -14.54 -20.97 23.50
CA LEU A 198 -15.56 -21.97 23.20
C LEU A 198 -14.99 -23.40 23.33
N LYS A 199 -15.78 -24.27 23.95
CA LYS A 199 -15.46 -25.70 24.09
C LYS A 199 -15.52 -26.45 22.77
N THR A 200 -16.29 -25.94 21.81
CA THR A 200 -16.52 -26.52 20.47
C THR A 200 -15.41 -26.23 19.47
N THR A 201 -14.50 -25.31 19.77
CA THR A 201 -13.41 -24.92 18.85
C THR A 201 -12.35 -26.02 18.76
N THR A 202 -12.01 -26.43 17.53
CA THR A 202 -11.07 -27.52 17.26
C THR A 202 -9.64 -27.17 17.73
N PRO A 203 -8.78 -28.17 18.03
CA PRO A 203 -7.40 -27.92 18.47
C PRO A 203 -6.56 -27.14 17.45
N GLU A 204 -6.76 -27.41 16.15
CA GLU A 204 -6.12 -26.68 15.04
C GLU A 204 -6.56 -25.22 15.02
N ARG A 205 -7.88 -24.98 15.06
CA ARG A 205 -8.40 -23.61 15.09
C ARG A 205 -7.95 -22.85 16.34
N LYS A 206 -7.85 -23.52 17.50
CA LYS A 206 -7.27 -22.93 18.72
C LYS A 206 -5.80 -22.53 18.54
N ARG A 207 -5.01 -23.27 17.76
CA ARG A 207 -3.62 -22.88 17.44
C ARG A 207 -3.59 -21.60 16.62
N ASP A 208 -4.43 -21.50 15.60
CA ASP A 208 -4.52 -20.31 14.75
C ASP A 208 -5.00 -19.09 15.54
N LEU A 209 -6.03 -19.27 16.37
CA LEU A 209 -6.57 -18.23 17.24
C LEU A 209 -5.54 -17.73 18.25
N ARG A 210 -4.67 -18.58 18.82
CA ARG A 210 -3.59 -18.12 19.72
C ARG A 210 -2.67 -17.14 19.00
N SER A 211 -2.24 -17.47 17.78
CA SER A 211 -1.39 -16.60 16.97
C SER A 211 -2.10 -15.29 16.62
N ALA A 212 -3.38 -15.37 16.20
CA ALA A 212 -4.18 -14.20 15.88
C ALA A 212 -4.42 -13.28 17.10
N ILE A 213 -4.74 -13.84 18.27
CA ILE A 213 -4.93 -13.08 19.51
C ILE A 213 -3.64 -12.37 19.91
N ALA A 214 -2.48 -13.05 19.82
CA ALA A 214 -1.20 -12.44 20.12
C ALA A 214 -0.90 -11.24 19.21
N GLN A 215 -1.16 -11.38 17.91
CA GLN A 215 -1.02 -10.29 16.93
C GLN A 215 -1.98 -9.13 17.22
N LEU A 216 -3.26 -9.42 17.44
CA LEU A 216 -4.29 -8.42 17.72
C LEU A 216 -4.00 -7.65 19.02
N ARG A 217 -3.52 -8.33 20.08
CA ARG A 217 -3.09 -7.65 21.32
C ARG A 217 -1.91 -6.71 21.09
N ALA A 218 -0.92 -7.13 20.29
CA ALA A 218 0.21 -6.28 19.94
C ALA A 218 -0.23 -5.06 19.10
N GLU A 219 -1.16 -5.26 18.17
CA GLU A 219 -1.75 -4.20 17.36
C GLU A 219 -2.55 -3.20 18.22
N VAL A 220 -3.43 -3.67 19.11
CA VAL A 220 -4.16 -2.82 20.08
C VAL A 220 -3.20 -1.99 20.92
N PHE A 221 -2.15 -2.61 21.47
CA PHE A 221 -1.12 -1.89 22.23
C PHE A 221 -0.44 -0.81 21.37
N THR A 222 -0.12 -1.15 20.12
CA THR A 222 0.55 -0.28 19.17
C THR A 222 -0.31 0.94 18.82
N LEU A 223 -1.59 0.74 18.50
CA LEU A 223 -2.55 1.80 18.18
C LEU A 223 -2.91 2.70 19.38
N LYS A 224 -2.80 2.17 20.60
CA LYS A 224 -2.96 2.97 21.82
C LYS A 224 -1.80 3.92 22.06
N LYS A 225 -0.58 3.54 21.67
CA LYS A 225 0.66 4.22 22.07
C LYS A 225 1.25 5.13 20.98
N PHE A 226 1.07 4.77 19.71
CA PHE A 226 1.77 5.41 18.61
C PHE A 226 0.84 5.99 17.54
N SER A 227 1.36 6.99 16.83
CA SER A 227 0.86 7.51 15.56
C SER A 227 1.79 7.07 14.44
N PHE A 228 1.25 7.02 13.22
CA PHE A 228 1.89 6.48 12.03
C PHE A 228 1.83 7.47 10.87
N LEU A 229 2.58 7.17 9.81
CA LEU A 229 2.37 7.84 8.54
C LEU A 229 0.95 7.55 8.04
N ILE A 230 0.43 8.35 7.12
CA ILE A 230 -0.88 8.15 6.50
C ILE A 230 -0.65 8.05 4.99
N GLY A 231 -0.92 6.90 4.38
CA GLY A 231 -0.69 6.65 2.95
C GLY A 231 -1.28 7.73 2.04
N ALA A 232 -2.45 8.27 2.38
CA ALA A 232 -3.11 9.32 1.60
C ALA A 232 -2.48 10.71 1.73
N THR A 233 -1.68 10.98 2.77
CA THR A 233 -1.18 12.34 3.08
C THR A 233 0.32 12.43 3.26
N ASP A 234 1.05 11.35 3.47
CA ASP A 234 2.48 11.40 3.74
C ASP A 234 3.26 10.73 2.61
N PRO A 235 4.26 11.40 2.00
CA PRO A 235 5.03 10.83 0.91
C PRO A 235 6.09 9.87 1.46
N TYR A 236 5.85 8.57 1.27
CA TYR A 236 6.79 7.53 1.70
C TYR A 236 6.87 6.37 0.70
N VAL A 237 7.92 5.57 0.84
CA VAL A 237 8.16 4.33 0.09
C VAL A 237 8.20 3.13 1.04
N VAL A 238 7.93 1.95 0.50
CA VAL A 238 7.97 0.68 1.23
C VAL A 238 9.15 -0.13 0.72
N VAL A 239 9.91 -0.73 1.63
CA VAL A 239 11.06 -1.58 1.29
C VAL A 239 10.85 -3.01 1.83
N PRO A 240 11.35 -4.04 1.13
CA PRO A 240 11.29 -5.41 1.65
C PRO A 240 12.02 -5.54 2.99
N SER A 241 11.49 -6.35 3.91
CA SER A 241 12.15 -6.58 5.22
C SER A 241 13.58 -7.14 5.11
N ALA A 242 13.90 -7.84 4.04
CA ALA A 242 15.24 -8.33 3.73
C ALA A 242 16.23 -7.17 3.51
N PHE A 243 15.77 -6.04 2.97
CA PHE A 243 16.61 -4.90 2.61
C PHE A 243 16.99 -4.08 3.84
N THR A 244 16.34 -4.32 4.98
CA THR A 244 16.64 -3.64 6.23
C THR A 244 17.74 -4.31 7.05
N GLN A 245 18.13 -5.52 6.66
CA GLN A 245 19.09 -6.34 7.40
C GLN A 245 20.54 -5.91 7.15
N GLY A 246 21.41 -6.20 8.12
CA GLY A 246 22.84 -5.89 8.02
C GLY A 246 23.20 -4.45 8.37
N LYS A 247 24.52 -4.19 8.32
CA LYS A 247 25.14 -2.92 8.73
C LYS A 247 24.73 -1.75 7.81
N ASP A 248 24.69 -2.01 6.51
CA ASP A 248 24.37 -1.03 5.47
C ASP A 248 22.92 -1.16 4.95
N GLY A 249 22.09 -1.94 5.65
CA GLY A 249 20.68 -2.10 5.30
C GLY A 249 19.88 -0.81 5.49
N VAL A 250 18.89 -0.60 4.63
CA VAL A 250 17.98 0.55 4.69
C VAL A 250 17.25 0.56 6.04
N LYS A 251 17.08 1.74 6.64
CA LYS A 251 16.35 1.91 7.89
C LYS A 251 15.07 2.70 7.65
N VAL A 252 14.04 2.36 8.42
CA VAL A 252 12.82 3.16 8.53
C VAL A 252 13.22 4.59 8.90
N GLY A 253 12.70 5.56 8.14
CA GLY A 253 12.99 6.98 8.27
C GLY A 253 14.16 7.49 7.43
N ASP A 254 14.91 6.61 6.74
CA ASP A 254 15.90 7.07 5.75
C ASP A 254 15.19 7.86 4.65
N TYR A 255 15.84 8.92 4.17
CA TYR A 255 15.31 9.73 3.07
C TYR A 255 15.43 8.97 1.76
N ALA A 256 14.46 9.19 0.88
CA ALA A 256 14.39 8.58 -0.43
C ALA A 256 13.91 9.59 -1.47
N LEU A 257 14.10 9.24 -2.74
CA LEU A 257 13.50 9.88 -3.89
C LEU A 257 12.76 8.83 -4.70
N VAL A 258 11.64 9.23 -5.28
CA VAL A 258 10.95 8.48 -6.32
C VAL A 258 11.05 9.31 -7.59
N VAL A 259 11.60 8.74 -8.66
CA VAL A 259 11.77 9.38 -9.96
C VAL A 259 10.86 8.69 -10.96
N PHE A 260 9.99 9.47 -11.60
CA PHE A 260 9.11 9.01 -12.65
C PHE A 260 8.88 10.11 -13.68
N GLY A 261 9.06 9.80 -14.95
CA GLY A 261 9.00 10.79 -16.02
C GLY A 261 10.08 11.85 -15.84
N ASP A 262 9.65 13.11 -15.76
CA ASP A 262 10.45 14.32 -15.57
C ASP A 262 10.40 14.86 -14.12
N ALA A 263 9.87 14.08 -13.17
CA ALA A 263 9.68 14.52 -11.79
C ALA A 263 10.50 13.71 -10.78
N ILE A 264 10.95 14.39 -9.72
CA ILE A 264 11.67 13.81 -8.58
C ILE A 264 10.88 14.10 -7.31
N TYR A 265 10.28 13.07 -6.73
CA TYR A 265 9.44 13.16 -5.54
C TYR A 265 10.24 12.82 -4.28
N PRO A 266 10.46 13.77 -3.35
CA PRO A 266 11.11 13.46 -2.09
C PRO A 266 10.18 12.62 -1.20
N ALA A 267 10.74 11.63 -0.53
CA ALA A 267 10.00 10.68 0.30
C ALA A 267 10.87 10.21 1.48
N ILE A 268 10.26 9.46 2.39
CA ILE A 268 10.97 8.70 3.43
C ILE A 268 10.70 7.22 3.28
N VAL A 269 11.58 6.37 3.80
CA VAL A 269 11.28 4.95 4.00
C VAL A 269 10.27 4.83 5.14
N GLY A 270 9.00 4.66 4.79
CA GLY A 270 7.88 4.74 5.72
C GLY A 270 7.40 3.40 6.23
N ASP A 271 7.48 2.37 5.40
CA ASP A 271 7.05 1.02 5.79
C ASP A 271 7.98 -0.09 5.29
N ILE A 272 7.82 -1.26 5.91
CA ILE A 272 8.54 -2.48 5.62
C ILE A 272 7.55 -3.52 5.10
N GLY A 273 7.70 -3.88 3.84
CA GLY A 273 6.87 -4.82 3.12
C GLY A 273 7.39 -6.26 3.14
N PRO A 274 6.67 -7.18 2.49
CA PRO A 274 7.08 -8.57 2.35
C PRO A 274 8.34 -8.73 1.48
N ASN A 275 9.01 -9.88 1.59
CA ASN A 275 10.32 -10.12 0.97
C ASN A 275 10.28 -10.53 -0.50
N ASP A 276 9.10 -10.77 -1.05
CA ASP A 276 8.85 -11.22 -2.41
C ASP A 276 8.25 -10.12 -3.29
N LYS A 277 8.26 -8.85 -2.83
CA LYS A 277 7.70 -7.70 -3.55
C LYS A 277 8.58 -6.46 -3.38
N VAL A 278 8.74 -5.66 -4.43
CA VAL A 278 9.34 -4.32 -4.39
C VAL A 278 8.43 -3.31 -5.11
N GLY A 279 8.85 -2.04 -5.16
CA GLY A 279 8.15 -1.03 -5.95
C GLY A 279 6.83 -0.62 -5.32
N GLU A 280 6.82 -0.19 -4.05
CA GLU A 280 5.59 0.24 -3.39
C GLU A 280 5.78 1.62 -2.75
N ALA A 281 4.78 2.49 -2.90
CA ALA A 281 4.81 3.85 -2.41
C ALA A 281 3.43 4.27 -1.87
N SER A 282 3.44 5.25 -0.99
CA SER A 282 2.23 5.87 -0.43
C SER A 282 1.22 6.25 -1.52
N LEU A 283 -0.07 6.11 -1.20
CA LEU A 283 -1.19 6.56 -2.04
C LEU A 283 -1.04 8.03 -2.45
N ARG A 284 -0.39 8.86 -1.63
CA ARG A 284 -0.05 10.25 -1.95
C ARG A 284 0.86 10.35 -3.18
N ILE A 285 1.96 9.61 -3.21
CA ILE A 285 2.88 9.58 -4.37
C ILE A 285 2.15 8.99 -5.58
N ALA A 286 1.42 7.90 -5.38
CA ALA A 286 0.67 7.26 -6.45
C ALA A 286 -0.32 8.23 -7.11
N ARG A 287 -1.12 8.96 -6.33
CA ARG A 287 -2.07 9.97 -6.84
C ARG A 287 -1.41 11.15 -7.53
N GLN A 288 -0.21 11.52 -7.10
CA GLN A 288 0.56 12.57 -7.75
C GLN A 288 1.02 12.15 -9.15
N ILE A 289 1.42 10.88 -9.31
CA ILE A 289 1.82 10.32 -10.60
C ILE A 289 0.60 10.04 -11.49
N ASN A 290 -0.47 9.51 -10.91
CA ASN A 290 -1.71 9.20 -11.59
C ASN A 290 -2.91 9.50 -10.68
N SER A 291 -3.67 10.54 -11.00
CA SER A 291 -4.84 10.96 -10.21
C SER A 291 -5.92 9.89 -10.04
N LEU A 292 -5.97 8.88 -10.92
CA LEU A 292 -6.90 7.75 -10.84
C LEU A 292 -6.44 6.66 -9.86
N SER A 293 -5.27 6.81 -9.23
CA SER A 293 -4.76 5.82 -8.29
C SER A 293 -5.62 5.71 -7.04
N THR A 294 -5.87 4.46 -6.68
CA THR A 294 -6.57 4.05 -5.46
C THR A 294 -5.76 2.96 -4.79
N PRO A 295 -6.10 2.53 -3.56
CA PRO A 295 -5.47 1.36 -2.94
C PRO A 295 -5.50 0.08 -3.80
N TYR A 296 -6.35 0.04 -4.83
CA TYR A 296 -6.50 -1.11 -5.75
C TYR A 296 -6.17 -0.77 -7.21
N ASN A 297 -5.80 0.48 -7.50
CA ASN A 297 -5.46 0.92 -8.85
C ASN A 297 -4.06 1.54 -8.84
N ARG A 298 -3.10 0.76 -9.33
CA ARG A 298 -1.68 1.14 -9.33
C ARG A 298 -1.39 2.27 -10.33
N PRO A 299 -0.50 3.22 -10.00
CA PRO A 299 -0.15 4.32 -10.90
C PRO A 299 0.69 3.88 -12.10
N VAL A 300 1.59 2.90 -11.91
CA VAL A 300 2.57 2.48 -12.92
C VAL A 300 2.70 0.95 -12.89
N SER A 301 2.45 0.31 -14.03
CA SER A 301 2.51 -1.16 -14.16
C SER A 301 3.76 -1.65 -14.91
N ASP A 302 4.55 -0.74 -15.47
CA ASP A 302 5.85 -1.04 -16.08
C ASP A 302 6.98 -0.66 -15.14
N LEU A 303 8.19 -1.13 -15.40
CA LEU A 303 9.32 -1.02 -14.46
C LEU A 303 10.00 0.35 -14.47
N LYS A 304 9.26 1.41 -14.83
CA LYS A 304 9.80 2.74 -15.14
C LYS A 304 10.05 3.64 -13.94
N VAL A 305 9.70 3.18 -12.73
CA VAL A 305 9.88 3.96 -11.51
C VAL A 305 11.26 3.69 -10.94
N THR A 306 12.04 4.75 -10.73
CA THR A 306 13.33 4.65 -10.03
C THR A 306 13.17 5.11 -8.59
N TYR A 307 13.53 4.25 -7.65
CA TYR A 307 13.60 4.56 -6.23
C TYR A 307 15.07 4.76 -5.86
N LEU A 308 15.41 5.89 -5.25
CA LEU A 308 16.76 6.18 -4.77
C LEU A 308 16.71 6.44 -3.27
N ILE A 309 17.19 5.50 -2.48
CA ILE A 309 17.19 5.56 -1.03
C ILE A 309 18.57 5.97 -0.55
N PHE A 310 18.67 6.79 0.49
CA PHE A 310 19.93 7.21 1.11
C PHE A 310 20.09 6.56 2.49
N PRO A 311 20.74 5.38 2.60
CA PRO A 311 20.86 4.67 3.86
C PRO A 311 21.58 5.48 4.95
N GLY A 312 21.13 5.33 6.20
CA GLY A 312 21.77 5.96 7.36
C GLY A 312 21.50 7.46 7.48
N THR A 313 20.39 7.93 6.92
CA THR A 313 19.97 9.34 6.96
C THR A 313 18.75 9.58 7.87
N ALA A 314 18.17 8.51 8.44
CA ALA A 314 17.07 8.58 9.37
C ALA A 314 17.38 9.46 10.60
N GLU A 315 16.51 10.42 10.88
CA GLU A 315 16.63 11.33 12.01
C GLU A 315 15.69 10.92 13.15
N LYS A 316 16.21 10.82 14.37
CA LYS A 316 15.45 10.51 15.59
C LYS A 316 15.44 11.70 16.55
N PRO A 317 14.40 11.87 17.38
CA PRO A 317 13.19 11.05 17.46
C PRO A 317 12.28 11.22 16.23
N PHE A 318 11.52 10.18 15.91
CA PHE A 318 10.50 10.26 14.86
C PHE A 318 9.33 11.13 15.29
N GLY A 319 8.66 11.74 14.31
CA GLY A 319 7.51 12.59 14.48
C GLY A 319 6.71 12.70 13.19
N PRO A 320 5.61 13.45 13.18
CA PRO A 320 4.85 13.67 11.95
C PRO A 320 5.76 14.31 10.88
N PRO A 321 5.68 13.87 9.61
CA PRO A 321 6.52 14.40 8.54
C PRO A 321 6.39 15.91 8.41
N ASN A 322 7.54 16.60 8.43
CA ASN A 322 7.62 18.00 8.02
C ASN A 322 8.03 18.03 6.55
N LEU A 323 7.12 18.46 5.67
CA LEU A 323 7.29 18.40 4.22
C LEU A 323 8.38 19.34 3.70
N ASP A 324 8.55 20.52 4.30
CA ASP A 324 9.63 21.45 3.97
C ASP A 324 11.00 20.89 4.37
N LYS A 325 11.08 20.31 5.57
CA LYS A 325 12.28 19.64 6.05
C LYS A 325 12.62 18.45 5.15
N LEU A 326 11.62 17.67 4.76
CA LEU A 326 11.78 16.55 3.84
C LEU A 326 12.40 17.01 2.52
N GLN A 327 11.83 18.04 1.88
CA GLN A 327 12.35 18.56 0.63
C GLN A 327 13.78 19.11 0.79
N MET A 328 14.04 19.85 1.87
CA MET A 328 15.37 20.41 2.16
C MET A 328 16.42 19.31 2.36
N ARG A 329 16.10 18.25 3.12
CA ARG A 329 17.03 17.15 3.41
C ARG A 329 17.29 16.27 2.19
N CYS A 330 16.24 15.91 1.44
CA CYS A 330 16.40 15.24 0.15
C CYS A 330 17.22 16.08 -0.83
N GLY A 331 16.98 17.40 -0.90
CA GLY A 331 17.74 18.31 -1.76
C GLY A 331 19.22 18.40 -1.39
N ALA A 332 19.55 18.38 -0.09
CA ALA A 332 20.94 18.32 0.37
C ALA A 332 21.62 17.00 -0.04
N LEU A 333 20.95 15.86 0.15
CA LEU A 333 21.46 14.54 -0.24
C LEU A 333 21.67 14.42 -1.75
N VAL A 334 20.76 15.00 -2.55
CA VAL A 334 20.90 15.10 -4.00
C VAL A 334 22.13 15.91 -4.40
N LYS A 335 22.41 17.03 -3.73
CA LYS A 335 23.63 17.82 -3.98
C LYS A 335 24.90 17.02 -3.68
N GLU A 336 24.90 16.19 -2.63
CA GLU A 336 26.03 15.32 -2.29
C GLU A 336 26.34 14.26 -3.36
N ILE A 337 25.38 13.95 -4.25
CA ILE A 337 25.55 12.97 -5.34
C ILE A 337 25.65 13.62 -6.73
N GLY A 338 25.97 14.92 -6.81
CA GLY A 338 26.14 15.63 -8.08
C GLY A 338 24.97 16.51 -8.52
N GLY A 339 23.93 16.63 -7.69
CA GLY A 339 22.79 17.52 -7.94
C GLY A 339 21.69 16.92 -8.82
N ALA A 340 20.59 17.66 -8.93
CA ALA A 340 19.52 17.39 -9.87
C ALA A 340 19.39 18.55 -10.86
N SER A 341 18.98 18.24 -12.09
CA SER A 341 18.75 19.27 -13.13
C SER A 341 17.43 20.02 -12.94
N LEU A 342 16.48 19.42 -12.21
CA LEU A 342 15.18 20.01 -11.86
C LEU A 342 15.01 20.13 -10.34
N PRO A 343 14.20 21.09 -9.86
CA PRO A 343 13.85 21.15 -8.45
C PRO A 343 13.07 19.89 -8.04
N LEU A 344 13.33 19.41 -6.83
CA LEU A 344 12.54 18.34 -6.23
C LEU A 344 11.11 18.82 -6.01
N TYR A 345 10.14 17.92 -6.22
CA TYR A 345 8.72 18.20 -6.04
C TYR A 345 8.44 18.76 -4.64
N HIS A 346 7.63 19.82 -4.57
CA HIS A 346 7.21 20.44 -3.32
C HIS A 346 5.87 19.87 -2.87
N TRP A 347 5.83 19.24 -1.70
CA TRP A 347 4.61 18.65 -1.17
C TRP A 347 3.82 19.67 -0.35
N GLU A 348 2.59 19.96 -0.79
CA GLU A 348 1.68 20.82 -0.03
C GLU A 348 1.10 20.12 1.21
N ASN A 349 0.85 20.86 2.29
CA ASN A 349 0.12 20.28 3.42
C ASN A 349 -1.39 20.23 3.09
N ILE A 350 -1.90 19.02 2.90
CA ILE A 350 -3.31 18.76 2.57
C ILE A 350 -4.16 18.37 3.79
N ILE A 351 -3.56 18.33 4.99
CA ILE A 351 -4.28 18.02 6.22
C ILE A 351 -4.94 19.31 6.72
N PRO A 352 -6.28 19.31 6.93
CA PRO A 352 -6.97 20.48 7.45
C PRO A 352 -6.38 20.94 8.79
N PRO A 353 -6.30 22.25 9.06
CA PRO A 353 -5.89 22.72 10.37
C PRO A 353 -6.87 22.20 11.43
N PRO A 354 -6.39 21.84 12.64
CA PRO A 354 -7.27 21.44 13.72
C PRO A 354 -8.30 22.56 13.97
N PRO A 355 -9.56 22.21 14.31
CA PRO A 355 -10.58 23.22 14.57
C PRO A 355 -10.08 24.16 15.67
N THR A 356 -10.04 25.46 15.36
CA THR A 356 -9.69 26.48 16.35
C THR A 356 -10.64 26.35 17.53
N PRO A 357 -10.17 26.32 18.79
CA PRO A 357 -11.07 26.31 19.93
C PRO A 357 -11.98 27.53 19.79
N THR A 358 -13.28 27.29 19.65
CA THR A 358 -14.28 28.35 19.72
C THR A 358 -14.08 29.03 21.07
N PRO A 359 -13.82 30.35 21.14
CA PRO A 359 -13.68 31.01 22.41
C PRO A 359 -14.96 30.78 23.20
N THR A 360 -14.83 30.14 24.36
CA THR A 360 -15.91 29.99 25.33
C THR A 360 -16.50 31.39 25.55
N PRO A 361 -17.81 31.61 25.33
CA PRO A 361 -18.39 32.92 25.57
C PRO A 361 -18.10 33.28 27.03
N LEU A 362 -17.39 34.39 27.21
CA LEU A 362 -17.15 35.00 28.51
C LEU A 362 -18.54 35.27 29.12
N VAL A 363 -18.88 34.51 30.16
CA VAL A 363 -20.13 34.72 30.89
C VAL A 363 -20.03 36.13 31.49
N SER A 364 -20.72 37.09 30.89
CA SER A 364 -20.94 38.40 31.51
C SER A 364 -21.79 38.17 32.77
N PRO A 365 -21.45 38.80 33.90
CA PRO A 365 -22.22 38.64 35.11
C PRO A 365 -23.61 39.27 34.91
N SER A 366 -24.66 38.46 35.09
CA SER A 366 -26.04 38.93 35.12
C SER A 366 -26.25 39.95 36.26
N PRO A 367 -27.10 40.98 36.06
CA PRO A 367 -27.36 41.97 37.09
C PRO A 367 -28.21 41.39 38.22
N VAL A 368 -27.89 41.82 39.45
CA VAL A 368 -28.65 41.53 40.66
C VAL A 368 -29.98 42.30 40.59
N ILE A 369 -31.11 41.59 40.60
CA ILE A 369 -32.45 42.19 40.73
C ILE A 369 -32.86 42.12 42.21
N SER A 370 -32.98 43.30 42.84
CA SER A 370 -33.62 43.47 44.15
C SER A 370 -35.14 43.38 44.03
N ALA A 371 -35.76 42.68 44.97
CA ALA A 371 -37.20 42.43 45.05
C ALA A 371 -37.97 43.55 45.78
N SER A 372 -39.19 43.86 45.31
CA SER A 372 -40.36 44.33 46.09
C SER A 372 -41.61 44.51 45.18
N PRO A 373 -42.86 44.53 45.73
CA PRO A 373 -43.83 43.49 45.36
C PRO A 373 -45.13 43.92 44.64
N SER A 374 -45.77 42.91 44.04
CA SER A 374 -47.21 42.62 43.88
C SER A 374 -48.22 43.70 43.46
N VAL A 375 -48.88 43.51 42.29
CA VAL A 375 -50.36 43.60 42.08
C VAL A 375 -50.76 42.71 40.86
N SER A 376 -51.82 41.91 41.00
CA SER A 376 -52.52 41.09 39.96
C SER A 376 -53.82 41.80 39.47
N PRO A 377 -54.69 41.27 38.56
CA PRO A 377 -54.57 40.23 37.51
C PRO A 377 -55.14 40.64 36.10
N SER A 378 -54.89 39.76 35.10
CA SER A 378 -55.64 39.27 33.89
C SER A 378 -56.90 39.99 33.31
N PRO A 379 -57.45 39.64 32.10
CA PRO A 379 -57.17 38.54 31.14
C PRO A 379 -57.13 39.00 29.64
N THR A 380 -56.92 38.13 28.64
CA THR A 380 -57.98 37.71 27.66
C THR A 380 -57.40 36.84 26.52
N PHE A 381 -57.98 35.64 26.31
CA PHE A 381 -58.30 34.87 25.06
C PHE A 381 -57.33 34.88 23.84
N ALA A 382 -57.17 33.88 22.97
CA ALA A 382 -57.82 32.59 22.68
C ALA A 382 -56.90 31.73 21.75
N PHE A 383 -57.12 30.41 21.77
CA PHE A 383 -56.64 29.35 20.84
C PHE A 383 -57.24 29.49 19.39
N PRO A 384 -57.11 28.55 18.41
CA PRO A 384 -56.10 27.53 18.02
C PRO A 384 -55.76 27.51 16.47
N ILE A 385 -54.95 26.51 16.08
CA ILE A 385 -54.47 26.03 14.74
C ILE A 385 -55.63 25.66 13.74
N PRO A 386 -55.44 25.57 12.39
CA PRO A 386 -55.04 24.29 11.74
C PRO A 386 -54.26 24.37 10.37
N SER A 387 -53.55 23.28 10.00
CA SER A 387 -53.10 22.88 8.62
C SER A 387 -54.31 22.58 7.68
N PRO A 388 -54.26 22.15 6.36
CA PRO A 388 -53.24 21.33 5.62
C PRO A 388 -53.13 21.45 4.04
N ALA A 389 -52.29 20.57 3.45
CA ALA A 389 -52.43 19.81 2.17
C ALA A 389 -52.09 20.36 0.74
N GLY A 390 -51.47 19.45 -0.07
CA GLY A 390 -51.43 19.38 -1.55
C GLY A 390 -50.20 20.04 -2.22
N SER A 391 -49.49 19.52 -3.24
CA SER A 391 -49.71 18.48 -4.26
C SER A 391 -48.43 18.28 -5.12
N LEU A 392 -48.14 17.05 -5.60
CA LEU A 392 -47.34 16.71 -6.81
C LEU A 392 -48.26 16.73 -8.06
N PRO A 393 -47.84 16.69 -9.36
CA PRO A 393 -46.69 16.00 -10.02
C PRO A 393 -45.93 16.91 -11.05
N GLU A 394 -44.91 16.54 -11.84
CA GLU A 394 -44.85 15.57 -12.96
C GLU A 394 -43.42 15.55 -13.58
N SER A 395 -42.99 14.40 -14.12
CA SER A 395 -41.79 14.22 -14.98
C SER A 395 -42.16 14.31 -16.46
N PRO A 396 -41.18 14.37 -17.38
CA PRO A 396 -41.17 13.29 -18.39
C PRO A 396 -39.78 12.76 -18.79
N THR A 397 -39.82 11.49 -19.17
CA THR A 397 -38.81 10.62 -19.77
C THR A 397 -38.67 10.89 -21.28
N LEU A 398 -37.46 10.76 -21.83
CA LEU A 398 -37.24 10.47 -23.26
C LEU A 398 -36.13 9.40 -23.41
N ALA A 399 -36.41 8.41 -24.24
CA ALA A 399 -35.52 7.37 -24.76
C ALA A 399 -35.83 7.19 -26.27
N PRO A 400 -35.18 6.26 -27.00
CA PRO A 400 -33.89 6.37 -27.67
C PRO A 400 -34.02 6.33 -29.22
N THR A 401 -32.95 6.64 -29.94
CA THR A 401 -32.87 6.44 -31.41
C THR A 401 -31.61 5.68 -31.83
N SER A 402 -31.82 4.81 -32.81
CA SER A 402 -30.97 3.74 -33.36
C SER A 402 -29.88 4.18 -34.35
N SER A 403 -28.91 3.26 -34.55
CA SER A 403 -27.68 3.23 -35.38
C SER A 403 -27.81 3.56 -36.89
N PRO A 404 -26.69 3.63 -37.67
CA PRO A 404 -26.13 2.40 -38.26
C PRO A 404 -24.59 2.29 -38.43
N LEU A 405 -24.20 1.01 -38.48
CA LEU A 405 -23.02 0.29 -38.98
C LEU A 405 -22.15 0.95 -40.08
N ALA A 406 -20.81 0.84 -39.96
CA ALA A 406 -19.86 0.87 -41.08
C ALA A 406 -18.69 -0.12 -40.84
N LYS A 407 -18.31 -0.84 -41.91
CA LYS A 407 -17.37 -1.99 -41.97
C LYS A 407 -15.88 -1.58 -42.07
N PRO A 408 -14.93 -2.51 -41.82
CA PRO A 408 -13.47 -2.29 -41.92
C PRO A 408 -12.84 -2.81 -43.23
N THR A 409 -11.69 -2.25 -43.64
CA THR A 409 -10.56 -2.88 -44.43
C THR A 409 -9.52 -1.82 -44.84
N PRO A 410 -8.27 -2.18 -45.23
CA PRO A 410 -7.59 -3.47 -45.22
C PRO A 410 -6.47 -3.63 -44.17
#